data_AF-A0A1C2JF15-F1
#
_entry.id   AF-A0A1C2JF15-F1
#
_cell.length_a   1.000
_cell.length_b   1.000
_cell.length_c   1.000
_cell.angle_alpha   90.00
_cell.angle_beta   90.00
_cell.angle_gamma   90.00
#
_symmetry.space_group_name_H-M   'P 1'
#
loop_
_entity.id
_entity.type
_entity.pdbx_description
1 polymer ?
#
loop_
_entity_poly.entity_id
_entity_poly.type
_entity_poly.pdbx_seq_one_letter_code
_entity_poly.pdbx_strand_id
1 'polypeptide(L)'
;MSRTDKWVASILALGIAGLLLGVLALAAVSRIPVAHIYVNAAGARNIIVAGHQAVAAPDWPGAYRVTPRFTNPAFWSDATLYFRQGKVVTIPRQDIKLWVYRG
;
A
#
# COMPACT_ATOMS: atom_id res chain seq x y z
N MET A 1 -19.38 30.32 27.16
CA MET A 1 -18.82 30.54 25.81
C MET A 1 -19.71 31.49 25.05
N SER A 2 -19.13 32.58 24.56
CA SER A 2 -19.79 33.56 23.71
C SER A 2 -20.18 32.95 22.35
N ARG A 3 -21.09 33.60 21.61
CA ARG A 3 -21.41 33.20 20.22
C ARG A 3 -20.15 33.25 19.33
N THR A 4 -19.26 34.20 19.58
CA THR A 4 -17.98 34.35 18.87
C THR A 4 -17.06 33.16 19.13
N ASP A 5 -16.95 32.70 20.39
CA ASP A 5 -16.11 31.55 20.75
C ASP A 5 -16.57 30.27 20.03
N LYS A 6 -17.90 30.06 19.96
CA LYS A 6 -18.49 28.91 19.26
C LYS A 6 -18.22 28.96 17.76
N TRP A 7 -18.28 30.15 17.15
CA TRP A 7 -18.00 30.35 15.73
C TRP A 7 -16.53 30.09 15.40
N VAL A 8 -15.60 30.66 16.19
CA VAL A 8 -14.15 30.43 16.04
C VAL A 8 -13.81 28.95 16.20
N ALA A 9 -14.34 28.29 17.23
CA ALA A 9 -14.13 26.87 17.45
C ALA A 9 -14.65 26.01 16.28
N SER A 10 -15.81 26.37 15.71
CA SER A 10 -16.39 25.63 14.58
C SER A 10 -15.54 25.75 13.31
N ILE A 11 -15.02 26.95 13.01
CA ILE A 11 -14.12 27.15 11.85
C ILE A 11 -12.82 26.38 12.04
N LEU A 12 -12.23 26.44 13.23
CA LEU A 12 -11.01 25.69 13.55
C LEU A 12 -11.25 24.18 13.40
N ALA A 13 -12.37 23.67 13.93
CA ALA A 13 -12.72 22.26 13.82
C ALA A 13 -12.91 21.83 12.36
N LEU A 14 -13.62 22.62 11.55
CA LEU A 14 -13.81 22.35 10.12
C LEU A 14 -12.50 22.43 9.34
N GLY A 15 -11.64 23.40 9.65
CA GLY A 15 -10.32 23.52 9.04
C GLY A 15 -9.43 22.31 9.31
N ILE A 16 -9.38 21.85 10.56
CA ILE A 16 -8.64 20.64 10.95
C ILE A 16 -9.22 19.40 10.26
N ALA A 17 -10.54 19.24 10.29
CA ALA A 17 -11.20 18.12 9.61
C ALA A 17 -10.90 18.11 8.11
N GLY A 18 -10.95 19.27 7.45
CA GLY A 18 -10.60 19.43 6.04
C GLY A 18 -9.16 19.03 5.74
N LEU A 19 -8.20 19.46 6.56
CA LEU A 19 -6.79 19.07 6.42
C LEU A 19 -6.60 17.57 6.60
N LEU A 20 -7.22 16.97 7.62
CA LEU A 20 -7.12 15.53 7.87
C LEU A 20 -7.71 14.71 6.73
N LEU A 21 -8.87 15.12 6.19
CA LEU A 21 -9.49 14.48 5.02
C LEU A 21 -8.60 14.63 3.78
N GLY A 22 -7.99 15.80 3.57
CA GLY A 22 -7.05 16.03 2.47
C GLY A 22 -5.82 15.12 2.54
N VAL A 23 -5.22 14.99 3.74
CA VAL A 23 -4.08 14.09 3.98
C VAL A 23 -4.49 12.63 3.76
N LEU A 24 -5.65 12.22 4.26
CA LEU A 24 -6.14 10.85 4.07
C LEU A 24 -6.41 10.54 2.59
N ALA A 25 -7.02 11.48 1.86
CA ALA A 25 -7.29 11.33 0.43
C ALA A 25 -5.99 11.21 -0.38
N LEU A 26 -5.00 12.05 -0.10
CA LEU A 26 -3.68 11.97 -0.74
C LEU A 26 -3.00 10.64 -0.39
N ALA A 27 -3.02 10.24 0.88
CA ALA A 27 -2.44 8.99 1.32
C ALA A 27 -3.10 7.80 0.62
N ALA A 28 -4.43 7.76 0.49
CA ALA A 28 -5.21 6.69 -0.13
C ALA A 28 -4.80 6.37 -1.57
N VAL A 29 -4.44 7.39 -2.35
CA VAL A 29 -4.08 7.26 -3.78
C VAL A 29 -2.57 7.23 -4.02
N SER A 30 -1.76 7.36 -2.97
CA SER A 30 -0.31 7.38 -3.08
C SER A 30 0.26 6.04 -3.53
N ARG A 31 1.29 6.09 -4.36
CA ARG A 31 2.07 4.91 -4.79
C ARG A 31 3.38 4.86 -4.00
N ILE A 32 3.51 3.87 -3.14
CA ILE A 32 4.68 3.69 -2.28
C ILE A 32 5.75 2.92 -3.07
N PRO A 33 6.97 3.44 -3.25
CA PRO A 33 8.04 2.77 -3.97
C PRO A 33 8.57 1.57 -3.19
N VAL A 34 8.73 0.44 -3.88
CA VAL A 34 9.17 -0.83 -3.28
C VAL A 34 10.42 -1.34 -4.01
N ALA A 35 11.36 -1.89 -3.25
CA ALA A 35 12.53 -2.56 -3.80
C ALA A 35 12.15 -4.00 -4.19
N HIS A 36 11.57 -4.74 -3.25
CA HIS A 36 10.98 -6.06 -3.45
C HIS A 36 10.05 -6.40 -2.29
N ILE A 37 9.27 -7.47 -2.44
CA ILE A 37 8.43 -8.06 -1.39
C ILE A 37 8.71 -9.56 -1.31
N TYR A 38 8.41 -10.13 -0.15
CA TYR A 38 8.35 -11.57 0.04
C TYR A 38 6.89 -11.98 0.22
N VAL A 39 6.43 -12.93 -0.58
CA VAL A 39 5.06 -13.47 -0.54
C VAL A 39 5.05 -14.96 -0.20
N ASN A 40 3.94 -15.45 0.32
CA ASN A 40 3.69 -16.88 0.46
C ASN A 40 3.42 -17.53 -0.92
N ALA A 41 3.22 -18.86 -0.93
CA ALA A 41 2.97 -19.61 -2.17
C ALA A 41 1.66 -19.18 -2.88
N ALA A 42 0.62 -18.80 -2.14
CA ALA A 42 -0.66 -18.36 -2.72
C ALA A 42 -0.50 -17.02 -3.46
N GLY A 43 0.14 -16.03 -2.82
CA GLY A 43 0.48 -14.75 -3.44
C GLY A 43 1.38 -14.92 -4.65
N ALA A 44 2.41 -15.78 -4.55
CA ALA A 44 3.30 -16.10 -5.67
C ALA A 44 2.53 -16.66 -6.87
N ARG A 45 1.60 -17.59 -6.64
CA ARG A 45 0.76 -18.16 -7.70
C ARG A 45 -0.07 -17.10 -8.41
N ASN A 46 -0.71 -16.20 -7.67
CA ASN A 46 -1.51 -15.12 -8.26
C ASN A 46 -0.65 -14.20 -9.15
N ILE A 47 0.58 -13.91 -8.72
CA ILE A 47 1.54 -13.08 -9.45
C ILE A 47 2.03 -13.79 -10.73
N ILE A 48 2.34 -15.09 -10.64
CA ILE A 48 2.77 -15.92 -11.78
C ILE A 48 1.65 -16.05 -12.82
N VAL A 49 0.41 -16.32 -12.39
CA VAL A 49 -0.75 -16.41 -13.30
C VAL A 49 -1.02 -15.08 -14.00
N ALA A 50 -0.73 -13.95 -13.34
CA ALA A 50 -0.82 -12.63 -13.94
C ALA A 50 0.33 -12.31 -14.93
N GLY A 51 1.27 -13.24 -15.13
CA GLY A 51 2.37 -13.13 -16.09
C GLY A 51 3.64 -12.49 -15.52
N HIS A 52 3.78 -12.40 -14.19
CA HIS A 52 4.94 -11.82 -13.53
C HIS A 52 5.83 -12.87 -12.88
N GLN A 53 7.09 -12.52 -12.64
CA GLN A 53 8.03 -13.43 -11.99
C GLN A 53 7.90 -13.39 -10.46
N ALA A 54 7.85 -14.57 -9.85
CA ALA A 54 8.03 -14.78 -8.42
C ALA A 54 9.09 -15.87 -8.22
N VAL A 55 10.23 -15.51 -7.61
CA VAL A 55 11.39 -16.39 -7.47
C VAL A 55 11.44 -16.90 -6.03
N ALA A 56 11.66 -18.20 -5.81
CA ALA A 56 11.82 -18.72 -4.46
C ALA A 56 12.96 -17.99 -3.73
N ALA A 57 12.68 -17.52 -2.51
CA ALA A 57 13.64 -16.77 -1.70
C ALA A 57 14.66 -17.73 -1.07
N PRO A 58 15.95 -17.68 -1.45
CA PRO A 58 16.96 -18.59 -0.89
C PRO A 58 17.24 -18.31 0.59
N ASP A 59 17.03 -17.06 1.01
CA ASP A 59 17.15 -16.54 2.36
C ASP A 59 15.93 -16.82 3.24
N TRP A 60 14.78 -17.20 2.65
CA TRP A 60 13.53 -17.42 3.40
C TRP A 60 12.71 -18.59 2.84
N PRO A 61 12.87 -19.79 3.43
CA PRO A 61 12.15 -20.99 3.01
C PRO A 61 10.63 -20.80 2.94
N GLY A 62 10.03 -21.25 1.84
CA GLY A 62 8.58 -21.13 1.59
C GLY A 62 8.11 -19.70 1.32
N ALA A 63 9.01 -18.74 1.11
CA ALA A 63 8.69 -17.41 0.59
C ALA A 63 9.16 -17.27 -0.86
N TYR A 64 8.50 -16.37 -1.59
CA TYR A 64 8.86 -16.01 -2.95
C TYR A 64 9.13 -14.52 -3.00
N ARG A 65 10.29 -14.14 -3.53
CA ARG A 65 10.68 -12.77 -3.78
C ARG A 65 10.04 -12.28 -5.08
N VAL A 66 9.42 -11.11 -5.01
CA VAL A 66 8.77 -10.42 -6.12
C VAL A 66 9.21 -8.97 -6.16
N THR A 67 9.38 -8.40 -7.35
CA THR A 67 10.01 -7.09 -7.53
C THR A 67 9.06 -6.08 -8.20
N PRO A 68 7.96 -5.68 -7.56
CA PRO A 68 7.13 -4.59 -8.07
C PRO A 68 7.88 -3.25 -7.95
N ARG A 69 7.50 -2.25 -8.74
CA ARG A 69 8.01 -0.88 -8.60
C ARG A 69 7.32 -0.13 -7.48
N PHE A 70 6.02 -0.33 -7.35
CA PHE A 70 5.19 0.38 -6.37
C PHE A 70 4.13 -0.54 -5.78
N THR A 71 3.59 -0.11 -4.65
CA THR A 71 2.37 -0.65 -4.04
C THR A 71 1.41 0.47 -3.65
N ASN A 72 0.12 0.15 -3.50
CA ASN A 72 -0.80 1.00 -2.75
C ASN A 72 -0.44 1.03 -1.24
N PRO A 73 -0.98 2.01 -0.48
CA PRO A 73 -0.65 2.24 0.93
C PRO A 73 -0.90 1.04 1.86
N ALA A 74 -0.20 1.02 2.99
CA ALA A 74 -0.18 -0.05 4.00
C ALA A 74 -1.52 -0.31 4.73
N PHE A 75 -2.43 0.66 4.75
CA PHE A 75 -3.68 0.57 5.51
C PHE A 75 -4.83 -0.11 4.74
N TRP A 76 -4.65 -0.42 3.46
CA TRP A 76 -5.62 -1.23 2.71
C TRP A 76 -5.50 -2.73 3.06
N SER A 77 -6.61 -3.46 3.00
CA SER A 77 -6.63 -4.92 3.17
C SER A 77 -5.91 -5.66 2.05
N ASP A 78 -5.85 -5.06 0.87
CA ASP A 78 -5.23 -5.63 -0.32
C ASP A 78 -3.99 -4.83 -0.73
N ALA A 79 -3.04 -5.55 -1.31
CA ALA A 79 -1.84 -5.00 -1.91
C ALA A 79 -1.99 -4.98 -3.43
N THR A 80 -2.02 -3.79 -4.00
CA THR A 80 -2.02 -3.57 -5.45
C THR A 80 -0.58 -3.33 -5.90
N LEU A 81 -0.02 -4.28 -6.64
CA LEU A 81 1.37 -4.32 -7.08
C LEU A 81 1.50 -3.78 -8.51
N TYR A 82 2.32 -2.75 -8.65
CA TYR A 82 2.60 -2.11 -9.94
C TYR A 82 3.97 -2.53 -10.45
N PHE A 83 4.00 -3.34 -11.50
CA PHE A 83 5.24 -3.80 -12.13
C PHE A 83 5.72 -2.82 -13.21
N ARG A 84 6.96 -3.00 -13.69
CA ARG A 84 7.53 -2.14 -14.75
C ARG A 84 6.76 -2.29 -16.06
N GLN A 85 6.29 -3.50 -16.36
CA GLN A 85 5.55 -3.88 -17.55
C GLN A 85 4.48 -4.89 -17.15
N GLY A 86 3.47 -5.08 -17.99
CA GLY A 86 2.39 -6.03 -17.73
C GLY A 86 1.24 -5.48 -16.88
N LYS A 87 0.34 -6.37 -16.48
CA LYS A 87 -0.89 -6.02 -15.75
C LYS A 87 -0.59 -5.69 -14.29
N VAL A 88 -1.38 -4.80 -13.70
CA VAL A 88 -1.40 -4.59 -12.25
C VAL A 88 -1.94 -5.85 -11.58
N VAL A 89 -1.37 -6.24 -10.45
CA VAL A 89 -1.80 -7.43 -9.70
C VAL A 89 -2.27 -7.01 -8.32
N THR A 90 -3.46 -7.47 -7.92
CA THR A 90 -3.95 -7.28 -6.57
C THR A 90 -3.91 -8.61 -5.83
N ILE A 91 -3.28 -8.63 -4.66
CA ILE A 91 -3.24 -9.79 -3.76
C ILE A 91 -3.67 -9.39 -2.34
N PRO A 92 -4.22 -10.32 -1.55
CA PRO A 92 -4.48 -10.09 -0.13
C PRO A 92 -3.18 -9.70 0.59
N ARG A 93 -3.23 -8.68 1.47
CA ARG A 93 -2.01 -8.25 2.18
C ARG A 93 -1.47 -9.31 3.14
N GLN A 94 -2.32 -10.20 3.65
CA GLN A 94 -1.92 -11.36 4.44
C GLN A 94 -1.01 -12.34 3.69
N ASP A 95 -1.01 -12.31 2.35
CA ASP A 95 -0.11 -13.14 1.54
C ASP A 95 1.30 -12.57 1.45
N ILE A 96 1.50 -11.32 1.91
CA ILE A 96 2.79 -10.65 1.95
C ILE A 96 3.42 -10.88 3.32
N LYS A 97 4.57 -11.54 3.31
CA LYS A 97 5.37 -11.83 4.51
C LYS A 97 6.24 -10.65 4.92
N LEU A 98 6.81 -9.94 3.95
CA LEU A 98 7.69 -8.80 4.22
C LEU A 98 7.70 -7.80 3.05
N TRP A 99 7.74 -6.52 3.41
CA TRP A 99 7.93 -5.40 2.52
C TRP A 99 9.36 -4.88 2.61
N VAL A 100 10.03 -4.68 1.48
CA VAL A 100 11.32 -3.98 1.43
C VAL A 100 11.14 -2.73 0.57
N TYR A 101 11.01 -1.59 1.24
CA TYR A 101 10.80 -0.29 0.59
C TYR A 101 12.09 0.29 0.02
N ARG A 102 11.98 1.22 -0.92
CA ARG A 102 13.13 2.04 -1.37
C ARG A 102 13.22 3.26 -0.46
N GLY A 103 14.44 3.55 0.03
CA GLY A 103 14.77 4.82 0.67
C GLY A 103 15.02 5.93 -0.35
#